data_AF-A0A1A7WDT6-F1
#
_entry.id   AF-A0A1A7WDT6-F1
#
_cell.length_a   1.000
_cell.length_b   1.000
_cell.length_c   1.000
_cell.angle_alpha   90.00
_cell.angle_beta   90.00
_cell.angle_gamma   90.00
#
_symmetry.space_group_name_H-M   'P 1'
#
loop_
_entity.id
_entity.type
_entity.pdbx_description
1 polymer ?
#
loop_
_entity_poly.entity_id
_entity_poly.type
_entity_poly.pdbx_seq_one_letter_code
_entity_poly.pdbx_strand_id
1 'polypeptide(L)'
;ATMFPETYLDSLMEAAELKTDEQRLVESCDERVDEREMQEWLTSDTTTNFTELPLQYNGFCGYTLVNRDGLLLPGHPHIGVLKHKEKLFAFSSKEAALKFASCPDDVIAGAMTTLKYFPELAKLLNLHQQPLCVHPKSEVQSEKSLQEMAITRSDSGTQTDIHPIKANIDQLYEWNEWELRRKALKLADLR
;
A
#
# COMPACT_ATOMS: atom_id res chain seq x y z
N ALA A 1 14.91 -13.61 -15.74
CA ALA A 1 15.27 -14.61 -14.71
C ALA A 1 13.99 -14.99 -14.00
N THR A 2 13.63 -16.27 -13.99
CA THR A 2 12.51 -16.77 -13.18
C THR A 2 12.95 -16.75 -11.71
N MET A 3 12.22 -16.02 -10.87
CA MET A 3 12.61 -15.80 -9.46
C MET A 3 12.47 -17.05 -8.60
N PHE A 4 11.67 -18.02 -9.05
CA PHE A 4 11.45 -19.30 -8.38
C PHE A 4 11.44 -20.45 -9.40
N PRO A 5 11.89 -21.66 -9.02
CA PRO A 5 11.76 -22.85 -9.86
C PRO A 5 10.29 -23.31 -9.94
N GLU A 6 9.85 -23.78 -11.11
CA GLU A 6 8.46 -24.23 -11.34
C GLU A 6 8.06 -25.35 -10.38
N THR A 7 8.95 -26.29 -10.10
CA THR A 7 8.71 -27.39 -9.16
C THR A 7 8.38 -26.94 -7.74
N TYR A 8 8.90 -25.79 -7.32
CA TYR A 8 8.56 -25.19 -6.03
C TYR A 8 7.15 -24.58 -6.06
N LEU A 9 6.79 -23.88 -7.14
CA LEU A 9 5.44 -23.35 -7.31
C LEU A 9 4.40 -24.48 -7.38
N ASP A 10 4.69 -25.57 -8.10
CA ASP A 10 3.80 -26.72 -8.23
C ASP A 10 3.51 -27.39 -6.88
N SER A 11 4.54 -27.53 -6.03
CA SER A 11 4.36 -28.05 -4.65
C SER A 11 3.48 -27.17 -3.77
N LEU A 12 3.41 -25.86 -4.03
CA LEU A 12 2.53 -24.94 -3.31
C LEU A 12 1.09 -25.01 -3.84
N MET A 13 0.90 -25.43 -5.09
CA MET A 13 -0.39 -25.52 -5.77
C MET A 13 -1.14 -26.84 -5.50
N GLU A 14 -0.48 -27.85 -4.93
CA GLU A 14 -1.01 -29.22 -4.77
C GLU A 14 -2.31 -29.33 -3.94
N ALA A 15 -2.70 -28.29 -3.20
CA ALA A 15 -3.84 -28.32 -2.28
C ALA A 15 -5.09 -27.53 -2.74
N ALA A 16 -5.05 -26.74 -3.82
CA ALA A 16 -6.19 -25.92 -4.22
C ALA A 16 -6.21 -25.56 -5.71
N GLU A 17 -7.39 -25.63 -6.33
CA GLU A 17 -7.65 -25.03 -7.64
C GLU A 17 -7.48 -23.51 -7.54
N LEU A 18 -6.45 -22.96 -8.21
CA LEU A 18 -6.24 -21.53 -8.29
C LEU A 18 -7.19 -20.92 -9.32
N LYS A 19 -8.23 -20.26 -8.83
CA LYS A 19 -9.16 -19.51 -9.69
C LYS A 19 -8.55 -18.18 -10.11
N THR A 20 -8.60 -17.87 -11.41
CA THR A 20 -8.24 -16.54 -11.90
C THR A 20 -9.26 -15.50 -11.46
N ASP A 21 -8.88 -14.23 -11.54
CA ASP A 21 -9.73 -13.11 -11.14
C ASP A 21 -11.04 -13.12 -11.93
N GLU A 22 -10.99 -13.41 -13.23
CA GLU A 22 -12.18 -13.52 -14.09
C GLU A 22 -13.10 -14.65 -13.64
N GLN A 23 -12.55 -15.80 -13.28
CA GLN A 23 -13.33 -16.95 -12.80
C GLN A 23 -14.04 -16.62 -11.48
N ARG A 24 -13.35 -15.93 -10.56
CA ARG A 24 -13.95 -15.49 -9.29
C ARG A 24 -15.07 -14.48 -9.50
N LEU A 25 -14.92 -13.55 -10.46
CA LEU A 25 -15.96 -12.57 -10.77
C LEU A 25 -17.22 -13.27 -11.31
N VAL A 26 -17.07 -14.23 -12.23
CA VAL A 26 -18.19 -15.00 -12.80
C VAL A 26 -18.95 -15.78 -11.72
N GLU A 27 -18.27 -16.39 -10.77
CA GLU A 27 -18.92 -17.13 -9.67
C GLU A 27 -19.70 -16.20 -8.73
N SER A 28 -19.17 -15.00 -8.49
CA SER A 28 -19.78 -14.02 -7.60
C SER A 28 -21.00 -13.29 -8.21
N CYS A 29 -21.29 -13.49 -9.50
CA CYS A 29 -22.41 -12.85 -10.20
C CYS A 29 -23.78 -13.20 -9.61
N ASP A 30 -23.94 -14.40 -9.06
CA ASP A 30 -25.21 -14.89 -8.50
C ASP A 30 -25.36 -14.53 -7.01
N GLU A 31 -24.31 -14.03 -6.35
CA GLU A 31 -24.32 -13.66 -4.95
C GLU A 31 -24.71 -12.19 -4.75
N ARG A 32 -26.00 -11.91 -4.60
CA ARG A 32 -26.49 -10.55 -4.27
C ARG A 32 -26.70 -10.36 -2.77
N VAL A 33 -26.31 -9.20 -2.25
CA VAL A 33 -26.67 -8.77 -0.89
C VAL A 33 -28.12 -8.30 -0.89
N ASP A 34 -28.89 -8.69 0.13
CA ASP A 34 -30.28 -8.28 0.29
C ASP A 34 -30.37 -6.85 0.85
N GLU A 35 -31.22 -6.01 0.24
CA GLU A 35 -31.43 -4.60 0.63
C GLU A 35 -32.03 -4.41 2.03
N ARG A 36 -32.41 -5.50 2.71
CA ARG A 36 -33.00 -5.46 4.06
C ARG A 36 -31.96 -5.37 5.18
N GLU A 37 -30.68 -5.47 4.84
CA GLU A 37 -29.62 -5.27 5.81
C GLU A 37 -29.48 -3.79 6.17
N MET A 38 -29.06 -3.52 7.40
CA MET A 38 -29.23 -2.25 8.14
C MET A 38 -28.51 -1.01 7.56
N GLN A 39 -28.00 -1.08 6.33
CA GLN A 39 -27.20 -0.03 5.66
C GLN A 39 -27.70 0.30 4.26
N GLU A 40 -27.24 1.43 3.74
CA GLU A 40 -27.54 1.91 2.38
C GLU A 40 -26.76 1.10 1.33
N TRP A 41 -27.38 0.03 0.82
CA TRP A 41 -26.87 -0.74 -0.32
C TRP A 41 -27.38 -0.17 -1.63
N LEU A 42 -26.50 -0.08 -2.63
CA LEU A 42 -26.82 0.25 -4.01
C LEU A 42 -26.74 -1.04 -4.84
N THR A 43 -27.91 -1.51 -5.27
CA THR A 43 -28.07 -2.68 -6.15
C THR A 43 -28.19 -2.23 -7.61
N SER A 44 -27.79 -3.09 -8.56
CA SER A 44 -27.86 -2.86 -10.02
C SER A 44 -29.20 -2.28 -10.52
N ASP A 45 -30.29 -2.54 -9.80
CA ASP A 45 -31.64 -2.13 -10.16
C ASP A 45 -31.95 -0.66 -9.80
N THR A 46 -31.15 -0.03 -8.92
CA THR A 46 -31.44 1.30 -8.34
C THR A 46 -30.65 2.44 -9.01
N THR A 47 -29.65 2.17 -9.86
CA THR A 47 -28.83 3.23 -10.48
C THR A 47 -28.45 2.88 -11.92
N THR A 48 -28.67 3.80 -12.86
CA THR A 48 -28.51 3.55 -14.31
C THR A 48 -27.06 3.59 -14.82
N ASN A 49 -26.08 3.83 -13.94
CA ASN A 49 -24.65 3.92 -14.28
C ASN A 49 -23.76 3.21 -13.24
N PHE A 50 -23.87 1.88 -13.13
CA PHE A 50 -23.04 1.09 -12.21
C PHE A 50 -21.54 1.06 -12.57
N THR A 51 -21.22 1.21 -13.86
CA THR A 51 -19.85 1.13 -14.37
C THR A 51 -19.01 2.37 -14.07
N GLU A 52 -19.66 3.52 -13.82
CA GLU A 52 -18.98 4.81 -13.61
C GLU A 52 -19.06 5.30 -12.16
N LEU A 53 -19.50 4.44 -11.22
CA LEU A 53 -19.56 4.81 -9.81
C LEU A 53 -18.15 5.12 -9.27
N PRO A 54 -17.97 6.22 -8.51
CA PRO A 54 -16.70 6.54 -7.89
C PRO A 54 -16.43 5.60 -6.70
N LEU A 55 -15.99 4.39 -7.00
CA LEU A 55 -15.66 3.38 -6.01
C LEU A 55 -14.37 3.75 -5.26
N GLN A 56 -14.44 3.68 -3.94
CA GLN A 56 -13.28 3.83 -3.07
C GLN A 56 -12.30 2.69 -3.31
N TYR A 57 -11.03 2.93 -2.99
CA TYR A 57 -9.94 1.96 -3.15
C TYR A 57 -9.80 1.50 -4.60
N ASN A 58 -10.09 2.36 -5.58
CA ASN A 58 -10.06 2.02 -7.01
C ASN A 58 -10.89 0.78 -7.39
N GLY A 59 -11.99 0.51 -6.67
CA GLY A 59 -12.84 -0.64 -6.94
C GLY A 59 -12.30 -1.97 -6.41
N PHE A 60 -11.23 -1.98 -5.63
CA PHE A 60 -10.81 -3.16 -4.88
C PHE A 60 -11.73 -3.43 -3.68
N CYS A 61 -11.76 -4.70 -3.26
CA CYS A 61 -12.52 -5.14 -2.11
C CYS A 61 -12.04 -4.46 -0.82
N GLY A 62 -12.91 -3.65 -0.21
CA GLY A 62 -12.57 -2.91 1.01
C GLY A 62 -12.28 -3.81 2.23
N TYR A 63 -12.83 -5.02 2.26
CA TYR A 63 -12.67 -5.96 3.38
C TYR A 63 -11.37 -6.77 3.30
N THR A 64 -11.04 -7.34 2.13
CA THR A 64 -9.85 -8.19 2.00
C THR A 64 -8.56 -7.41 2.19
N LEU A 65 -8.57 -6.12 1.84
CA LEU A 65 -7.44 -5.23 2.05
C LEU A 65 -6.93 -5.25 3.50
N VAL A 66 -7.83 -5.37 4.48
CA VAL A 66 -7.49 -5.32 5.91
C VAL A 66 -7.34 -6.71 6.50
N ASN A 67 -8.29 -7.61 6.21
CA ASN A 67 -8.35 -8.92 6.84
C ASN A 67 -7.37 -9.95 6.24
N ARG A 68 -6.69 -9.61 5.15
CA ARG A 68 -5.71 -10.47 4.46
C ARG A 68 -4.41 -9.72 4.18
N ASP A 69 -3.96 -8.90 5.12
CA ASP A 69 -2.64 -8.25 5.12
C ASP A 69 -2.31 -7.49 3.81
N GLY A 70 -3.25 -6.69 3.31
CA GLY A 70 -3.05 -5.92 2.08
C GLY A 70 -3.40 -6.64 0.79
N LEU A 71 -4.00 -7.84 0.86
CA LEU A 71 -4.45 -8.55 -0.34
C LEU A 71 -5.53 -7.77 -1.09
N LEU A 72 -5.19 -7.41 -2.32
CA LEU A 72 -6.07 -6.72 -3.26
C LEU A 72 -6.82 -7.74 -4.10
N LEU A 73 -8.13 -7.83 -3.88
CA LEU A 73 -9.03 -8.54 -4.77
C LEU A 73 -9.93 -7.54 -5.49
N PRO A 74 -10.17 -7.70 -6.80
CA PRO A 74 -11.12 -6.86 -7.50
C PRO A 74 -12.50 -7.01 -6.86
N GLY A 75 -13.14 -5.88 -6.57
CA GLY A 75 -14.53 -5.86 -6.11
C GLY A 75 -15.48 -6.01 -7.28
N HIS A 76 -16.58 -6.72 -7.08
CA HIS A 76 -17.62 -6.93 -8.07
C HIS A 76 -18.86 -6.08 -7.70
N PRO A 77 -19.15 -4.99 -8.42
CA PRO A 77 -20.26 -4.09 -8.08
C PRO A 77 -21.65 -4.75 -8.14
N HIS A 78 -21.83 -5.84 -8.91
CA HIS A 78 -23.13 -6.53 -9.00
C HIS A 78 -23.50 -7.32 -7.73
N ILE A 79 -22.53 -7.62 -6.85
CA ILE A 79 -22.82 -8.21 -5.53
C ILE A 79 -23.62 -7.22 -4.67
N GLY A 80 -23.31 -5.94 -4.83
CA GLY A 80 -23.86 -4.83 -4.06
C GLY A 80 -22.74 -3.84 -3.71
N VAL A 81 -23.02 -2.56 -3.89
CA VAL A 81 -22.11 -1.47 -3.49
C VAL A 81 -22.61 -0.91 -2.18
N LEU A 82 -21.77 -0.91 -1.14
CA LEU A 82 -22.13 -0.34 0.15
C LEU A 82 -21.80 1.15 0.18
N LYS A 83 -22.78 1.99 0.54
CA LYS A 83 -22.55 3.40 0.83
C LYS A 83 -22.31 3.60 2.33
N HIS A 84 -21.16 4.17 2.67
CA HIS A 84 -20.82 4.54 4.05
C HIS A 84 -20.10 5.88 4.08
N LYS A 85 -20.59 6.85 4.86
CA LYS A 85 -20.02 8.20 4.99
C LYS A 85 -19.76 8.88 3.62
N GLU A 86 -20.75 8.83 2.73
CA GLU A 86 -20.67 9.36 1.36
C GLU A 86 -19.60 8.71 0.45
N LYS A 87 -19.03 7.58 0.88
CA LYS A 87 -18.11 6.77 0.07
C LYS A 87 -18.75 5.46 -0.33
N LEU A 88 -18.39 4.99 -1.52
CA LEU A 88 -18.90 3.76 -2.11
C LEU A 88 -17.83 2.68 -2.06
N PHE A 89 -18.19 1.49 -1.56
CA PHE A 89 -17.27 0.37 -1.43
C PHE A 89 -17.78 -0.84 -2.23
N ALA A 90 -16.88 -1.48 -2.97
CA ALA A 90 -17.14 -2.74 -3.65
C ALA A 90 -16.49 -3.90 -2.89
N PHE A 91 -16.98 -5.12 -3.13
CA PHE A 91 -16.54 -6.33 -2.43
C PHE A 91 -16.34 -7.50 -3.38
N SER A 92 -15.47 -8.43 -2.99
CA SER A 92 -15.16 -9.63 -3.78
C SER A 92 -16.16 -10.77 -3.61
N SER A 93 -16.93 -10.77 -2.51
CA SER A 93 -17.93 -11.80 -2.20
C SER A 93 -19.02 -11.24 -1.30
N LYS A 94 -20.18 -11.90 -1.25
CA LYS A 94 -21.27 -11.51 -0.34
C LYS A 94 -20.82 -11.55 1.11
N GLU A 95 -20.07 -12.58 1.51
CA GLU A 95 -19.56 -12.67 2.89
C GLU A 95 -18.66 -11.50 3.28
N ALA A 96 -17.80 -11.05 2.38
CA ALA A 96 -16.90 -9.92 2.64
C ALA A 96 -17.71 -8.63 2.83
N ALA A 97 -18.77 -8.48 2.03
CA ALA A 97 -19.71 -7.37 2.12
C ALA A 97 -20.43 -7.35 3.48
N LEU A 98 -20.97 -8.49 3.93
CA LEU A 98 -21.66 -8.62 5.23
C LEU A 98 -20.73 -8.38 6.43
N LYS A 99 -19.50 -8.89 6.37
CA LYS A 99 -18.51 -8.69 7.43
C LYS A 99 -18.06 -7.23 7.52
N PHE A 100 -17.91 -6.56 6.37
CA PHE A 100 -17.65 -5.13 6.33
C PHE A 100 -18.84 -4.32 6.87
N ALA A 101 -20.06 -4.69 6.47
CA ALA A 101 -21.30 -4.04 6.90
C ALA A 101 -21.49 -4.03 8.43
N SER A 102 -21.05 -5.10 9.09
CA SER A 102 -21.10 -5.20 10.55
C SER A 102 -20.25 -4.13 11.26
N CYS A 103 -19.06 -3.81 10.73
CA CYS A 103 -18.11 -2.86 11.34
C CYS A 103 -17.33 -2.05 10.26
N PRO A 104 -17.98 -1.13 9.53
CA PRO A 104 -17.33 -0.43 8.41
C PRO A 104 -16.22 0.53 8.87
N ASP A 105 -16.40 1.17 10.04
CA ASP A 105 -15.44 2.14 10.56
C ASP A 105 -14.12 1.50 11.00
N ASP A 106 -14.19 0.31 11.59
CA ASP A 106 -13.01 -0.44 12.02
C ASP A 106 -12.19 -0.89 10.80
N VAL A 107 -12.86 -1.34 9.74
CA VAL A 107 -12.18 -1.74 8.50
C VAL A 107 -11.56 -0.53 7.80
N ILE A 108 -12.25 0.61 7.73
CA ILE A 108 -11.66 1.83 7.14
C ILE A 108 -10.44 2.30 7.94
N ALA A 109 -10.50 2.26 9.28
CA ALA A 109 -9.35 2.57 10.13
C ALA A 109 -8.21 1.56 9.91
N GLY A 110 -8.54 0.26 9.81
CA GLY A 110 -7.61 -0.81 9.48
C GLY A 110 -6.90 -0.60 8.16
N ALA A 111 -7.61 -0.17 7.10
CA ALA A 111 -7.03 0.12 5.80
C ALA A 111 -5.95 1.22 5.88
N MET A 112 -6.17 2.24 6.72
CA MET A 112 -5.18 3.28 6.97
C MET A 112 -3.97 2.74 7.75
N THR A 113 -4.15 1.76 8.62
CA THR A 113 -3.03 1.09 9.29
C THR A 113 -2.22 0.22 8.32
N THR A 114 -2.88 -0.55 7.45
CA THR A 114 -2.23 -1.34 6.39
C THR A 114 -1.37 -0.46 5.48
N LEU A 115 -1.89 0.72 5.11
CA LEU A 115 -1.16 1.71 4.31
C LEU A 115 0.14 2.22 4.95
N LYS A 116 0.23 2.24 6.28
CA LYS A 116 1.46 2.65 6.99
C LYS A 116 2.57 1.61 6.82
N TYR A 117 2.20 0.33 6.73
CA TYR A 117 3.14 -0.76 6.49
C TYR A 117 3.49 -0.92 5.02
N PHE A 118 2.54 -0.62 4.13
CA PHE A 118 2.66 -0.77 2.68
C PHE A 118 2.37 0.57 1.96
N PRO A 119 3.33 1.50 1.93
CA PRO A 119 3.14 2.83 1.34
C PRO A 119 2.83 2.77 -0.17
N GLU A 120 3.23 1.72 -0.87
CA GLU A 120 2.91 1.45 -2.26
C GLU A 120 1.40 1.33 -2.52
N LEU A 121 0.64 0.81 -1.55
CA LEU A 121 -0.81 0.68 -1.63
C LEU A 121 -1.50 2.04 -1.64
N ALA A 122 -0.90 3.07 -1.03
CA ALA A 122 -1.49 4.41 -1.01
C ALA A 122 -1.67 4.97 -2.43
N LYS A 123 -0.68 4.74 -3.30
CA LYS A 123 -0.76 5.16 -4.70
C LYS A 123 -1.74 4.29 -5.48
N LEU A 124 -1.69 2.98 -5.28
CA LEU A 124 -2.50 2.03 -6.05
C LEU A 124 -3.98 2.09 -5.69
N LEU A 125 -4.33 2.43 -4.46
CA LEU A 125 -5.71 2.62 -4.01
C LEU A 125 -6.22 4.06 -4.25
N ASN A 126 -5.41 4.92 -4.88
CA ASN A 126 -5.65 6.36 -5.03
C ASN A 126 -6.05 7.05 -3.72
N LEU A 127 -5.50 6.61 -2.59
CA LEU A 127 -5.75 7.19 -1.27
C LEU A 127 -4.94 8.45 -1.01
N HIS A 128 -4.17 8.92 -1.99
CA HIS A 128 -3.37 10.15 -1.93
C HIS A 128 -4.21 11.43 -1.70
N GLN A 129 -5.54 11.34 -1.78
CA GLN A 129 -6.44 12.43 -1.38
C GLN A 129 -6.74 12.47 0.12
N GLN A 130 -6.32 11.46 0.91
CA GLN A 130 -6.43 11.49 2.36
C GLN A 130 -5.03 11.74 2.95
N PRO A 131 -4.82 12.85 3.68
CA PRO A 131 -3.54 13.09 4.32
C PRO A 131 -3.29 11.93 5.28
N LEU A 132 -2.24 11.14 5.02
CA LEU A 132 -1.66 10.26 6.03
C LEU A 132 -1.26 11.19 7.18
N CYS A 133 -2.13 11.22 8.20
CA CYS A 133 -1.97 12.02 9.39
C CYS A 133 -0.67 11.62 10.08
N VAL A 134 0.38 12.39 9.81
CA VAL A 134 1.52 12.57 10.71
C VAL A 134 1.35 13.96 11.29
N HIS A 135 0.32 14.16 12.10
CA HIS A 135 0.22 15.35 12.94
C HIS A 135 0.94 15.05 14.26
N PRO A 136 2.04 15.75 14.61
CA PRO A 136 2.45 15.84 15.99
C PRO A 136 1.37 16.65 16.70
N LYS A 137 0.60 15.95 17.52
CA LYS A 137 -0.33 16.43 18.55
C LYS A 137 -0.33 17.95 18.76
N SER A 138 -1.27 18.65 18.14
CA SER A 138 -1.72 19.97 18.59
C SER A 138 -3.23 20.01 18.45
N GLU A 139 -3.90 20.09 19.58
CA GLU A 139 -5.31 20.46 19.68
C GLU A 139 -5.53 21.79 18.96
N VAL A 140 -6.57 21.86 18.12
CA VAL A 140 -7.58 22.93 18.05
C VAL A 140 -8.47 22.61 16.84
N GLN A 141 -9.76 22.40 17.12
CA GLN A 141 -10.83 22.33 16.13
C GLN A 141 -10.89 23.64 15.32
N SER A 142 -11.00 23.55 14.00
CA SER A 142 -11.91 24.42 13.25
C SER A 142 -12.19 23.83 11.87
N GLU A 143 -13.48 23.73 11.58
CA GLU A 143 -14.03 23.46 10.26
C GLU A 143 -13.55 24.50 9.23
N LYS A 144 -13.51 24.04 7.98
CA LYS A 144 -13.37 24.75 6.69
C LYS A 144 -12.00 24.69 6.03
N SER A 145 -12.10 24.43 4.73
CA SER A 145 -11.07 24.42 3.70
C SER A 145 -10.31 23.10 3.59
N LEU A 146 -10.70 22.33 2.58
CA LEU A 146 -9.86 21.39 1.87
C LEU A 146 -8.63 22.16 1.36
N GLN A 147 -7.63 22.33 2.22
CA GLN A 147 -6.30 22.73 1.76
C GLN A 147 -5.70 21.49 1.11
N GLU A 148 -5.89 21.42 -0.20
CA GLU A 148 -5.01 20.70 -1.11
C GLU A 148 -3.58 20.97 -0.65
N MET A 149 -2.94 19.97 -0.03
CA MET A 149 -1.60 20.13 0.53
C MET A 149 -0.68 20.46 -0.63
N ALA A 150 -0.37 21.75 -0.77
CA ALA A 150 0.60 22.23 -1.73
C ALA A 150 1.87 21.42 -1.54
N ILE A 151 2.35 20.79 -2.62
CA ILE A 151 3.65 20.12 -2.66
C ILE A 151 4.66 21.13 -2.13
N THR A 152 5.08 20.97 -0.89
CA THR A 152 5.99 21.91 -0.24
C THR A 152 7.37 21.59 -0.77
N ARG A 153 7.73 22.19 -1.90
CA ARG A 153 9.11 22.22 -2.38
C ARG A 153 9.92 23.01 -1.36
N SER A 154 10.69 22.29 -0.55
CA SER A 154 11.69 22.91 0.32
C SER A 154 13.05 22.80 -0.37
N ASP A 155 13.69 23.92 -0.66
CA ASP A 155 15.10 23.93 -1.07
C ASP A 155 15.96 23.65 0.17
N SER A 156 16.65 22.51 0.19
CA SER A 156 17.62 22.18 1.22
C SER A 156 19.03 22.50 0.70
N GLY A 157 19.66 23.51 1.26
CA GLY A 157 21.06 23.82 1.01
C GLY A 157 21.92 23.40 2.21
N THR A 158 22.95 22.60 1.98
CA THR A 158 24.02 22.37 2.96
C THR A 158 25.19 23.29 2.64
N GLN A 159 25.52 24.18 3.57
CA GLN A 159 26.72 25.01 3.48
C GLN A 159 27.95 24.12 3.69
N THR A 160 28.73 23.89 2.63
CA THR A 160 30.04 23.24 2.75
C THR A 160 31.01 24.18 3.46
N ASP A 161 31.82 23.63 4.35
CA ASP A 161 32.88 24.40 5.02
C ASP A 161 33.78 25.07 3.98
N ILE A 162 33.94 26.38 4.11
CA ILE A 162 34.76 27.23 3.22
C ILE A 162 36.24 26.82 3.27
N HIS A 163 36.66 26.23 4.40
CA HIS A 163 37.98 25.68 4.62
C HIS A 163 37.85 24.35 5.36
N PRO A 164 37.68 23.22 4.64
CA PRO A 164 37.87 21.93 5.25
C PRO A 164 39.27 21.95 5.88
N ILE A 165 39.37 21.72 7.18
CA ILE A 165 40.68 21.45 7.81
C ILE A 165 41.27 20.35 6.94
N LYS A 166 42.45 20.61 6.35
CA LYS A 166 43.08 19.69 5.39
C LYS A 166 43.24 18.36 6.12
N ALA A 167 42.29 17.45 5.90
CA ALA A 167 42.33 16.10 6.41
C ALA A 167 43.72 15.59 6.04
N ASN A 168 44.43 14.98 7.00
CA ASN A 168 45.82 14.54 6.85
C ASN A 168 46.04 13.86 5.48
N ILE A 169 46.44 14.63 4.47
CA ILE A 169 46.66 14.13 3.12
C ILE A 169 48.04 13.51 3.19
N ASP A 170 48.06 12.20 3.44
CA ASP A 170 49.29 11.45 3.40
C ASP A 170 49.80 11.44 1.94
N GLN A 171 50.84 12.23 1.70
CA GLN A 171 51.49 12.34 0.39
C GLN A 171 52.21 11.04 0.00
N LEU A 172 52.44 10.13 0.95
CA LEU A 172 53.04 8.82 0.76
C LEU A 172 51.99 7.70 0.78
N TYR A 173 50.69 8.06 0.73
CA TYR A 173 49.62 7.10 0.65
C TYR A 173 49.77 6.23 -0.60
N GLU A 174 49.90 4.94 -0.38
CA GLU A 174 49.92 3.93 -1.43
C GLU A 174 48.79 2.94 -1.19
N TRP A 175 47.91 2.77 -2.18
CA TRP A 175 46.84 1.78 -2.10
C TRP A 175 47.27 0.41 -2.62
N ASN A 176 48.41 0.33 -3.33
CA ASN A 176 48.88 -0.91 -3.94
C ASN A 176 49.25 -1.93 -2.85
N GLU A 177 48.42 -2.98 -2.76
CA GLU A 177 48.54 -4.02 -1.74
C GLU A 177 49.93 -4.70 -1.75
N TRP A 178 50.56 -4.85 -2.91
CA TRP A 178 51.88 -5.48 -3.01
C TRP A 178 53.03 -4.60 -2.53
N GLU A 179 52.93 -3.28 -2.70
CA GLU A 179 53.90 -2.33 -2.10
C GLU A 179 53.69 -2.23 -0.59
N LEU A 180 52.45 -2.19 -0.13
CA LEU A 180 52.11 -2.19 1.30
C LEU A 180 52.66 -3.44 2.01
N ARG A 181 52.49 -4.64 1.41
CA ARG A 181 53.07 -5.88 1.94
C ARG A 181 54.59 -5.83 2.02
N ARG A 182 55.27 -5.32 0.98
CA ARG A 182 56.75 -5.16 0.99
C ARG A 182 57.22 -4.16 2.05
N LYS A 183 56.52 -3.05 2.22
CA LYS A 183 56.83 -2.04 3.26
C LYS A 183 56.61 -2.59 4.66
N ALA A 184 55.51 -3.32 4.88
CA ALA A 184 55.23 -3.97 6.15
C ALA A 184 56.29 -5.02 6.52
N LEU A 185 56.72 -5.84 5.55
CA LEU A 185 57.81 -6.81 5.75
C LEU A 185 59.15 -6.13 6.11
N LYS A 186 59.48 -5.02 5.45
CA LYS A 186 60.68 -4.22 5.79
C LYS A 186 60.60 -3.61 7.19
N LEU A 187 59.42 -3.14 7.60
CA LEU A 187 59.20 -2.57 8.94
C LEU A 187 59.20 -3.62 10.05
N ALA A 188 58.77 -4.84 9.76
CA ALA A 188 58.67 -5.92 10.75
C ALA A 188 60.03 -6.52 11.14
N ASP A 189 61.14 -6.12 10.48
CA ASP A 189 62.52 -6.57 10.71
C ASP A 189 62.64 -8.07 11.03
N LEU A 190 61.94 -8.87 10.22
CA LEU A 190 61.90 -10.32 10.39
C LEU A 190 63.23 -10.90 9.89
N ARG A 191 64.04 -11.37 10.84
CA ARG A 191 65.26 -12.16 10.60
C ARG A 191 64.94 -13.60 10.25
#